data_AF-A0A7J7C507-F1
#
_entry.id   AF-A0A7J7C507-F1
#
_cell.length_a   1.000
_cell.length_b   1.000
_cell.length_c   1.000
_cell.angle_alpha   90.00
_cell.angle_beta   90.00
_cell.angle_gamma   90.00
#
_symmetry.space_group_name_H-M   'P 1'
#
loop_
_entity.id
_entity.type
_entity.pdbx_description
1 polymer ?
#
loop_
_entity_poly.entity_id
_entity_poly.type
_entity_poly.pdbx_seq_one_letter_code
_entity_poly.pdbx_strand_id
1 'polypeptide(L)' 'MARVILVSDETPLIVHCSDLSSIVSERNKLSKVELFRNYLKQTREETSGRLLSVAYRPNGTPNKWWLAFAKRKFMNIIVP' A
#
# COMPACT_ATOMS: atom_id res chain seq x y z
N MET A 1 14.93 -17.87 31.81
CA MET A 1 13.56 -17.41 32.14
C MET A 1 12.76 -17.35 30.85
N ALA A 2 11.98 -18.41 30.56
CA ALA A 2 11.19 -18.49 29.34
C ALA A 2 9.76 -18.06 29.64
N ARG A 3 9.27 -17.05 28.90
CA ARG A 3 7.90 -16.55 29.01
C ARG A 3 7.01 -17.41 28.11
N VAL A 4 6.19 -18.26 28.74
CA VAL A 4 5.15 -19.05 28.10
C VAL A 4 4.03 -18.09 27.66
N ILE A 5 3.78 -18.01 26.35
CA ILE A 5 2.51 -17.49 25.81
C ILE A 5 1.78 -18.71 25.26
N LEU A 6 0.71 -19.08 25.94
CA LEU A 6 -0.24 -20.12 25.52
C LEU A 6 -0.88 -19.70 24.20
N VAL A 7 -1.21 -20.66 23.32
CA VAL A 7 -2.51 -20.81 22.65
C VAL A 7 -2.48 -21.97 21.63
N SER A 8 -3.54 -22.79 21.73
CA SER A 8 -4.14 -23.73 20.77
C SER A 8 -3.65 -25.17 20.68
N ASP A 9 -4.60 -26.03 21.07
CA ASP A 9 -4.70 -27.47 20.96
C ASP A 9 -4.17 -28.07 19.65
N GLU A 10 -3.56 -29.25 19.81
CA GLU A 10 -3.22 -30.23 18.79
C GLU A 10 -2.10 -29.88 17.79
N THR A 11 -0.87 -29.74 18.30
CA THR A 11 0.38 -30.40 17.84
C THR A 11 1.59 -29.67 18.46
N PRO A 12 2.56 -30.35 19.10
CA PRO A 12 3.76 -29.70 19.59
C PRO A 12 4.71 -29.43 18.42
N LEU A 13 4.47 -28.35 17.68
CA LEU A 13 5.50 -27.79 16.80
C LEU A 13 6.58 -27.18 17.69
N ILE A 14 7.62 -27.96 17.96
CA ILE A 14 8.87 -27.47 18.53
C ILE A 14 9.46 -26.52 17.48
N VAL A 15 9.20 -25.22 17.63
CA VAL A 15 9.77 -24.20 16.75
C VAL A 15 11.26 -24.14 17.05
N HIS A 16 12.08 -24.68 16.14
CA HIS A 16 13.52 -24.69 16.30
C HIS A 16 14.04 -23.24 16.16
N CYS A 17 15.10 -22.87 16.88
CA CYS A 17 15.64 -21.49 16.83
C CYS A 17 16.02 -21.04 15.40
N SER A 18 16.32 -21.98 14.50
CA SER A 18 16.53 -21.75 13.05
C SER A 18 15.29 -21.22 12.34
N ASP A 19 14.09 -21.60 12.79
CA ASP A 19 12.81 -21.22 12.17
C ASP A 19 12.43 -19.78 12.53
N LEU A 20 12.88 -19.28 13.68
CA LEU A 20 12.63 -17.89 14.10
C LEU A 20 13.27 -16.87 13.15
N SER A 21 14.50 -17.13 12.68
CA SER A 21 15.20 -16.25 11.74
C SER A 21 14.44 -16.15 10.40
N SER A 22 13.96 -17.28 9.91
CA SER A 22 13.14 -17.38 8.71
C SER A 22 11.79 -16.66 8.89
N ILE A 23 11.10 -16.87 10.01
CA ILE A 23 9.83 -16.19 10.33
C ILE A 23 10.01 -14.68 10.42
N VAL A 24 11.09 -14.18 11.04
CA VAL A 24 11.37 -12.74 11.14
C VAL A 24 11.71 -12.17 9.76
N SER A 25 12.44 -12.90 8.92
CA SER A 25 12.71 -12.51 7.53
C SER A 25 11.42 -12.39 6.71
N GLU A 26 10.54 -13.39 6.79
CA GLU A 26 9.23 -13.41 6.14
C GLU A 26 8.34 -12.24 6.63
N ARG A 27 8.27 -12.05 7.96
CA ARG A 27 7.56 -10.94 8.60
C ARG A 27 8.06 -9.57 8.12
N ASN A 28 9.37 -9.41 7.96
CA ASN A 28 9.97 -8.18 7.44
C ASN A 28 9.61 -7.93 5.97
N LYS A 29 9.44 -8.97 5.16
CA LYS A 29 8.93 -8.81 3.79
C LYS A 29 7.48 -8.33 3.83
N LEU A 30 6.64 -8.97 4.63
CA LEU A 30 5.23 -8.61 4.77
C LEU A 30 5.05 -7.17 5.28
N SER A 31 5.83 -6.75 6.28
CA SER A 31 5.77 -5.39 6.82
C SER A 31 6.20 -4.34 5.80
N LYS A 32 7.24 -4.61 5.00
CA LYS A 32 7.69 -3.72 3.92
C LYS A 32 6.65 -3.62 2.79
N VAL A 33 6.02 -4.73 2.43
CA VAL A 33 4.97 -4.75 1.41
C VAL A 33 3.76 -3.95 1.90
N GLU A 34 3.34 -4.13 3.15
CA GLU A 34 2.23 -3.37 3.73
C GLU A 34 2.55 -1.88 3.83
N LEU A 35 3.76 -1.53 4.26
CA LEU A 35 4.23 -0.15 4.27
C LEU A 35 4.19 0.47 2.87
N PHE A 36 4.66 -0.25 1.85
CA PHE A 36 4.66 0.22 0.47
C PHE A 36 3.24 0.45 -0.07
N ARG A 37 2.30 -0.45 0.22
CA ARG A 37 0.89 -0.29 -0.14
C ARG A 37 0.29 0.95 0.51
N ASN A 38 0.54 1.15 1.80
CA ASN A 38 0.06 2.32 2.53
C ASN A 38 0.66 3.62 1.99
N TYR A 39 1.95 3.60 1.62
CA TYR A 39 2.60 4.74 0.98
C TYR A 39 1.99 5.11 -0.38
N LEU A 40 1.73 4.13 -1.24
CA LEU A 40 1.08 4.38 -2.53
C LEU A 40 -0.37 4.87 -2.35
N LYS A 41 -1.08 4.34 -1.37
CA LYS A 41 -2.43 4.81 -1.01
C LYS A 41 -2.41 6.28 -0.58
N GLN A 42 -1.51 6.65 0.33
CA GLN A 42 -1.34 8.03 0.77
C GLN A 42 -1.02 8.95 -0.42
N THR A 43 -0.11 8.53 -1.29
CA THR A 43 0.26 9.30 -2.49
C THR A 43 -0.95 9.55 -3.37
N ARG A 44 -1.82 8.56 -3.57
CA ARG A 44 -3.05 8.69 -4.36
C ARG A 44 -4.02 9.69 -3.73
N GLU A 45 -4.27 9.57 -2.43
CA GLU A 45 -5.19 10.44 -1.70
C GLU A 45 -4.74 11.90 -1.76
N GLU A 46 -3.50 12.20 -1.39
CA GLU A 46 -2.91 13.54 -1.43
C GLU A 46 -2.91 14.14 -2.85
N THR A 47 -2.50 13.35 -3.85
CA THR A 47 -2.45 13.82 -5.23
C THR A 47 -3.85 14.11 -5.77
N SER A 48 -4.83 13.24 -5.49
CA SER A 48 -6.22 13.45 -5.93
C SER A 48 -6.84 14.69 -5.31
N GLY A 49 -6.61 14.94 -4.01
CA GLY A 49 -7.08 16.15 -3.33
C GLY A 49 -6.53 17.43 -3.96
N ARG A 50 -5.23 17.45 -4.31
CA ARG A 50 -4.59 18.59 -4.99
C ARG A 50 -5.00 18.72 -6.44
N LEU A 51 -5.24 17.61 -7.14
CA LEU A 51 -5.60 17.61 -8.56
C LEU A 51 -6.97 18.24 -8.79
N LEU A 52 -7.92 18.06 -7.87
CA LEU A 52 -9.28 18.60 -8.01
C LEU A 52 -9.30 20.13 -8.12
N SER A 53 -8.49 20.84 -7.32
CA SER A 53 -8.42 22.31 -7.35
C SER A 53 -7.77 22.87 -8.61
N VAL A 54 -7.02 22.04 -9.34
CA VAL A 54 -6.35 22.39 -10.59
C VAL A 54 -7.24 22.05 -11.80
N ALA A 55 -7.89 20.89 -11.75
CA ALA A 55 -8.74 20.38 -12.81
C ALA A 55 -10.11 21.08 -12.87
N TYR A 56 -10.61 21.57 -11.74
CA TYR A 56 -11.89 22.27 -11.64
C TYR A 56 -11.68 23.69 -11.11
N ARG A 57 -12.51 24.61 -11.62
CA ARG A 57 -12.60 25.97 -11.07
C ARG A 57 -13.39 25.98 -9.75
N PRO A 58 -13.34 27.06 -8.96
CA PRO A 58 -14.12 27.19 -7.71
C PRO A 58 -15.64 27.03 -7.89
N ASN A 59 -16.16 27.34 -9.09
CA ASN A 59 -17.57 27.15 -9.45
C ASN A 59 -17.91 25.72 -9.89
N GLY A 60 -17.00 24.76 -9.74
CA GLY A 60 -17.17 23.37 -10.18
C GLY A 60 -17.08 23.16 -11.69
N THR A 61 -16.80 24.21 -12.49
CA THR A 61 -16.68 24.03 -13.94
C THR A 61 -15.34 23.39 -14.31
N PRO A 62 -15.35 22.43 -15.26
CA PRO A 62 -14.15 21.76 -15.73
C PRO A 62 -13.17 22.74 -16.41
N ASN A 63 -11.87 22.60 -16.12
CA ASN A 63 -10.82 23.31 -16.82
C ASN A 63 -10.41 22.55 -18.09
N LYS A 64 -10.75 23.11 -19.26
CA LYS A 64 -10.51 22.48 -20.58
C LYS A 64 -9.04 22.12 -20.82
N TRP A 65 -8.10 22.92 -20.31
CA TRP A 65 -6.67 22.71 -20.56
C TRP A 65 -6.12 21.50 -19.82
N TRP A 66 -6.67 21.22 -18.64
CA TRP A 66 -6.31 20.03 -17.86
C TRP A 66 -7.06 18.79 -18.34
N LEU A 67 -8.37 18.92 -18.59
CA LEU A 67 -9.19 17.79 -19.03
C LEU A 67 -8.92 17.34 -20.47
N ALA A 68 -8.25 18.17 -21.28
CA ALA A 68 -7.74 17.77 -22.59
C ALA A 68 -6.82 16.53 -22.52
N PHE A 69 -6.20 16.27 -21.36
CA PHE A 69 -5.31 15.12 -21.15
C PHE A 69 -6.02 13.86 -20.64
N ALA A 70 -7.32 13.92 -20.30
CA ALA A 70 -8.03 12.79 -19.68
C ALA A 70 -8.04 11.51 -20.53
N LYS A 71 -7.95 11.63 -21.86
CA LYS A 71 -7.92 10.49 -22.80
C LYS A 71 -6.49 10.07 -23.21
N ARG A 72 -5.46 10.81 -22.80
CA ARG A 72 -4.07 10.52 -23.17
C ARG A 72 -3.46 9.57 -22.15
N LYS A 73 -2.79 8.52 -22.64
CA LYS A 73 -2.12 7.53 -21.78
C LYS A 73 -0.67 7.94 -21.58
N PHE A 74 -0.21 7.94 -20.34
CA PHE A 74 1.21 8.11 -20.05
C PHE A 74 1.97 6.82 -20.39
N MET A 75 3.02 6.91 -21.20
CA MET A 75 3.87 5.78 -21.64
C MET A 75 3.11 4.60 -22.28
N ASN A 76 1.89 4.83 -22.79
CA ASN A 76 1.00 3.78 -23.29
C ASN A 76 0.70 2.64 -22.28
N ILE A 77 0.85 2.90 -20.98
CA ILE A 77 0.55 1.94 -19.91
C ILE A 77 -0.92 2.08 -19.53
N ILE A 78 -1.62 0.95 -19.45
CA ILE A 78 -2.99 0.85 -18.91
C ILE A 78 -2.85 0.22 -17.54
N VAL A 79 -3.26 0.93 -16.49
CA VAL A 79 -3.42 0.35 -15.16
C VAL A 79 -4.83 -0.26 -15.13
N PRO A 80 -4.98 -1.60 -15.03
CA PRO A 80 -6.28 -2.26 -14.95
C PRO A 80 -7.01 -1.97 -13.64
#